data_AF-A0AAD1Y774-F1
#
_entry.id   AF-A0AAD1Y774-F1
#
_cell.length_a   1.000
_cell.length_b   1.000
_cell.length_c   1.000
_cell.angle_alpha   90.00
_cell.angle_beta   90.00
_cell.angle_gamma   90.00
#
_symmetry.space_group_name_H-M   'P 1'
#
loop_
_entity.id
_entity.type
_entity.pdbx_description
1 polymer ?
#
loop_
_entity_poly.entity_id
_entity_poly.type
_entity_poly.pdbx_seq_one_letter_code
_entity_poly.pdbx_strand_id
1 'polypeptide(L)'
;MQGISSGETFEKLIYSYSAMQVCRSERDNFVVCRATPHGREGDPTHCENEVNSLMTCYSSMVQKSQKECNKTYKSAFDCLKRHEDESGDSHACAGNLSEFAKCI
;
A
#
# COMPACT_ATOMS: atom_id res chain seq x y z
N MET A 1 19.86 -4.65 -15.57
CA MET A 1 18.89 -4.13 -14.58
C MET A 1 18.30 -5.35 -13.89
N GLN A 2 18.57 -5.55 -12.59
CA GLN A 2 18.05 -6.71 -11.87
C GLN A 2 16.53 -6.51 -11.75
N GLY A 3 15.77 -7.33 -12.50
CA GLY A 3 14.32 -7.22 -12.57
C GLY A 3 13.73 -7.46 -11.20
N ILE A 4 12.96 -6.50 -10.71
CA ILE A 4 12.09 -6.71 -9.54
C ILE A 4 11.25 -7.95 -9.88
N SER A 5 11.27 -8.96 -9.02
CA SER A 5 10.38 -10.12 -9.13
C SER A 5 8.94 -9.61 -9.30
N SER A 6 8.23 -10.05 -10.34
CA SER A 6 6.84 -9.63 -10.57
C SER A 6 5.96 -9.91 -9.35
N GLY A 7 6.27 -10.99 -8.60
CA GLY A 7 5.61 -11.29 -7.33
C GLY A 7 5.81 -10.23 -6.24
N GLU A 8 7.03 -9.74 -6.04
CA GLU A 8 7.27 -8.66 -5.06
C GLU A 8 6.61 -7.35 -5.49
N THR A 9 6.50 -7.12 -6.81
CA THR A 9 5.82 -5.95 -7.35
C THR A 9 4.32 -5.99 -7.04
N PHE A 10 3.67 -7.14 -7.25
CA PHE A 10 2.25 -7.30 -6.93
C PHE A 10 1.97 -7.21 -5.45
N GLU A 11 2.81 -7.80 -4.62
CA GLU A 11 2.69 -7.70 -3.18
C GLU A 11 2.72 -6.23 -2.73
N LYS A 12 3.72 -5.47 -3.20
CA LYS A 12 3.81 -4.02 -2.93
C LYS A 12 2.61 -3.26 -3.47
N LEU A 13 2.08 -3.62 -4.64
CA LEU A 13 0.93 -2.96 -5.24
C LEU A 13 -0.36 -3.21 -4.46
N ILE A 14 -0.60 -4.45 -4.02
CA ILE A 14 -1.76 -4.82 -3.21
C ILE A 14 -1.75 -4.09 -1.86
N TYR A 15 -0.62 -4.12 -1.16
CA TYR A 15 -0.51 -3.46 0.13
C TYR A 15 -0.52 -1.93 0.01
N SER A 16 0.11 -1.35 -1.02
CA SER A 16 0.05 0.11 -1.22
C SER A 16 -1.36 0.59 -1.53
N TYR A 17 -2.11 -0.12 -2.38
CA TYR A 17 -3.51 0.19 -2.65
C TYR A 17 -4.37 0.14 -1.38
N SER A 18 -4.14 -0.86 -0.53
CA SER A 18 -4.86 -1.02 0.73
C SER A 18 -4.47 0.06 1.75
N ALA A 19 -3.18 0.38 1.84
CA ALA A 19 -2.66 1.43 2.71
C ALA A 19 -3.23 2.82 2.37
N MET A 20 -3.48 3.09 1.08
CA MET A 20 -4.13 4.34 0.66
C MET A 20 -5.55 4.50 1.19
N GLN A 21 -6.23 3.40 1.53
CA GLN A 21 -7.58 3.41 2.08
C GLN A 21 -7.57 3.33 3.60
N VAL A 22 -6.84 2.35 4.15
CA VAL A 22 -6.83 2.04 5.59
C VAL A 22 -6.05 3.10 6.37
N CYS A 23 -4.86 3.47 5.90
CA CYS A 23 -3.96 4.42 6.57
C CYS A 23 -4.06 5.83 5.97
N ARG A 24 -5.23 6.19 5.42
CA ARG A 24 -5.42 7.46 4.70
C ARG A 24 -5.14 8.66 5.58
N SER A 25 -5.60 8.63 6.83
CA SER A 25 -5.43 9.72 7.79
C SER A 25 -3.95 9.98 8.08
N GLU A 26 -3.20 8.93 8.42
CA GLU A 26 -1.77 8.98 8.73
C GLU A 26 -0.97 9.44 7.51
N ARG A 27 -1.34 8.95 6.32
CA ARG A 27 -0.73 9.35 5.05
C ARG A 27 -0.96 10.83 4.78
N ASP A 28 -2.19 11.32 4.93
CA ASP A 28 -2.54 12.71 4.68
C ASP A 28 -1.83 13.63 5.68
N ASN A 29 -1.73 13.24 6.97
CA ASN A 29 -0.96 13.97 7.98
C ASN A 29 0.53 14.05 7.62
N PHE A 30 1.14 12.94 7.19
CA PHE A 30 2.53 12.93 6.75
C PHE A 30 2.76 13.81 5.51
N VAL A 31 1.86 13.74 4.53
CA VAL A 31 1.93 14.57 3.32
C VAL A 31 1.79 16.05 3.66
N VAL A 32 0.87 16.40 4.56
CA VAL A 32 0.67 17.78 5.03
C VAL A 32 1.92 18.28 5.76
N CYS A 33 2.49 17.49 6.67
CA CYS A 33 3.73 17.85 7.36
C CYS A 33 4.86 18.14 6.37
N ARG A 34 5.05 17.26 5.38
CA ARG A 34 6.06 17.43 4.32
C ARG A 34 5.78 18.58 3.36
N ALA A 35 4.52 19.02 3.24
CA ALA A 35 4.16 20.16 2.41
C ALA A 35 4.49 21.51 3.06
N THR A 36 4.76 21.54 4.36
CA THR A 36 5.17 22.76 5.07
C THR A 36 6.59 23.19 4.67
N PRO A 37 6.95 24.49 4.77
CA PRO A 37 8.33 24.94 4.53
C PRO A 37 9.36 24.19 5.38
N HIS A 38 9.02 23.86 6.63
CA HIS A 38 9.87 23.11 7.55
C HIS A 38 10.05 21.64 7.15
N GLY A 39 9.04 21.01 6.52
CA GLY A 39 9.10 19.60 6.07
C GLY A 39 9.54 19.40 4.61
N ARG A 40 9.43 20.44 3.75
CA ARG A 40 9.74 20.35 2.30
C ARG A 40 11.19 20.66 1.98
N GLU A 41 11.74 21.68 2.62
CA GLU A 41 13.12 22.17 2.43
C GLU A 41 13.93 22.18 3.74
N GLY A 42 13.26 21.93 4.88
CA GLY A 42 13.89 21.85 6.20
C GLY A 42 14.30 20.44 6.62
N ASP A 43 14.43 20.24 7.93
CA ASP A 43 14.93 19.00 8.54
C ASP A 43 13.90 17.85 8.36
N PRO A 44 14.27 16.74 7.70
CA PRO A 44 13.36 15.58 7.51
C PRO A 44 12.92 14.93 8.83
N THR A 45 13.61 15.18 9.95
CA THR A 45 13.18 14.74 11.28
C THR A 45 11.93 15.48 11.79
N HIS A 46 11.58 16.61 11.19
CA HIS A 46 10.40 17.39 11.58
C HIS A 46 9.09 16.60 11.43
N CYS A 47 9.04 15.68 10.47
CA CYS A 47 7.88 14.82 10.22
C CYS A 47 8.09 13.38 10.73
N GLU A 48 9.03 13.16 11.66
CA GLU A 48 9.37 11.82 12.17
C GLU A 48 8.18 11.17 12.88
N ASN A 49 7.37 11.94 13.61
CA ASN A 49 6.20 11.43 14.31
C ASN A 49 5.10 10.97 13.33
N GLU A 50 4.89 11.72 12.26
CA GLU A 50 3.89 11.45 11.24
C GLU A 50 4.29 10.23 10.40
N VAL A 51 5.58 10.11 10.02
CA VAL A 51 6.06 8.91 9.33
C VAL A 51 6.02 7.68 10.23
N ASN A 52 6.36 7.81 11.52
CA ASN A 52 6.27 6.71 12.47
C ASN A 52 4.81 6.24 12.66
N SER A 53 3.86 7.18 12.70
CA SER A 53 2.43 6.86 12.74
C SER A 53 1.97 6.13 11.48
N LEU A 54 2.39 6.60 10.30
CA LEU A 54 2.10 5.96 9.01
C LEU A 54 2.69 4.55 8.93
N MET A 55 3.95 4.37 9.34
CA MET A 55 4.62 3.06 9.32
C MET A 55 4.01 2.09 10.32
N THR A 56 3.55 2.59 11.47
CA THR A 56 2.81 1.79 12.46
C THR A 56 1.50 1.31 11.87
N CYS A 57 0.69 2.20 11.28
CA CYS A 57 -0.55 1.80 10.61
C CYS A 57 -0.31 0.77 9.50
N TYR A 58 0.69 1.02 8.64
CA TYR A 58 1.04 0.09 7.56
C TYR A 58 1.45 -1.29 8.09
N SER A 59 2.28 -1.34 9.13
CA SER A 59 2.74 -2.60 9.72
C SER A 59 1.60 -3.37 10.37
N SER A 60 0.72 -2.69 11.11
CA SER A 60 -0.48 -3.29 11.71
C SER A 60 -1.45 -3.82 10.64
N MET A 61 -1.64 -3.06 9.56
CA MET A 61 -2.43 -3.49 8.40
C MET A 61 -1.88 -4.79 7.81
N VAL A 62 -0.59 -4.84 7.50
CA VAL A 62 0.07 -6.04 6.93
C VAL A 62 -0.10 -7.22 7.89
N GLN A 63 0.21 -7.05 9.18
CA GLN A 63 0.07 -8.13 10.17
C GLN A 63 -1.35 -8.66 10.30
N LYS A 64 -2.37 -7.79 10.29
CA LYS A 64 -3.78 -8.20 10.34
C LYS A 64 -4.15 -8.96 9.07
N SER A 65 -3.77 -8.43 7.92
CA SER A 65 -4.11 -9.03 6.63
C SER A 65 -3.51 -10.43 6.42
N GLN A 66 -2.29 -10.68 6.90
CA GLN A 66 -1.63 -11.98 6.84
C GLN A 66 -2.31 -13.04 7.73
N LYS A 67 -2.97 -12.60 8.80
CA LYS A 67 -3.69 -13.48 9.72
C LYS A 67 -5.10 -13.80 9.23
N GLU A 68 -5.80 -12.80 8.71
CA GLU A 68 -7.26 -12.88 8.52
C GLU A 68 -7.68 -12.84 7.04
N CYS A 69 -6.87 -12.24 6.16
CA CYS A 69 -7.26 -11.87 4.79
C CYS A 69 -6.54 -12.64 3.69
N ASN A 70 -5.95 -13.81 4.00
CA ASN A 70 -5.19 -14.61 3.01
C ASN A 70 -5.99 -14.97 1.75
N LYS A 71 -7.31 -15.18 1.88
CA LYS A 71 -8.17 -15.53 0.73
C LYS A 71 -8.32 -14.36 -0.24
N THR A 72 -8.65 -13.17 0.28
CA THR A 72 -8.84 -11.95 -0.53
C THR A 72 -7.49 -11.45 -1.07
N TYR A 73 -6.41 -11.58 -0.30
CA TYR A 73 -5.04 -11.32 -0.76
C TYR A 73 -4.68 -12.19 -1.97
N LYS A 74 -4.87 -13.51 -1.86
CA LYS A 74 -4.57 -14.45 -2.95
C LYS A 74 -5.40 -14.14 -4.19
N SER A 75 -6.68 -13.80 -4.01
CA SER A 75 -7.57 -13.40 -5.11
C SER A 75 -7.04 -12.18 -5.86
N ALA A 76 -6.60 -11.14 -5.13
CA ALA A 76 -6.01 -9.94 -5.73
C ALA A 76 -4.67 -10.24 -6.44
N PHE A 77 -3.81 -11.05 -5.80
CA PHE A 77 -2.53 -11.46 -6.37
C PHE A 77 -2.69 -12.28 -7.66
N ASP A 78 -3.57 -13.27 -7.65
CA ASP A 78 -3.86 -14.10 -8.82
C ASP A 78 -4.50 -13.30 -9.95
N CYS A 79 -5.25 -12.24 -9.63
CA CYS A 79 -5.77 -11.32 -10.64
C CYS A 79 -4.65 -10.52 -11.31
N LEU A 80 -3.79 -9.87 -10.51
CA LEU A 80 -2.69 -9.06 -11.04
C LEU A 80 -1.73 -9.90 -11.88
N LYS A 81 -1.42 -11.11 -11.42
CA LYS A 81 -0.57 -12.05 -12.13
C LYS A 81 -1.17 -12.46 -13.49
N ARG A 82 -2.49 -12.74 -13.55
CA ARG A 82 -3.16 -13.08 -14.81
C ARG A 82 -3.17 -11.92 -15.81
N HIS A 83 -3.35 -10.70 -15.34
CA HIS A 83 -3.39 -9.51 -16.20
C HIS A 83 -2.01 -8.98 -16.60
N GLU A 84 -0.94 -9.37 -15.92
CA GLU A 84 0.44 -9.14 -16.37
C GLU A 84 0.70 -9.79 -17.73
N ASP A 85 0.22 -11.02 -17.92
CA ASP A 85 0.49 -11.84 -19.11
C ASP A 85 -0.39 -11.44 -20.32
N GLU A 86 -1.59 -10.89 -20.09
CA GLU A 86 -2.60 -10.73 -21.14
C GLU A 86 -2.81 -9.29 -21.64
N SER A 87 -2.60 -8.26 -20.83
CA SER A 87 -2.99 -6.88 -21.23
C SER A 87 -2.35 -5.71 -20.45
N GLY A 88 -1.70 -5.95 -19.32
CA GLY A 88 -1.13 -4.87 -18.48
C GLY A 88 -2.18 -3.94 -17.83
N ASP A 89 -3.48 -4.24 -17.97
CA ASP A 89 -4.54 -3.40 -17.41
C ASP A 89 -4.82 -3.75 -15.94
N SER A 90 -4.12 -3.05 -15.05
CA SER A 90 -4.31 -3.15 -13.60
C SER A 90 -5.71 -2.73 -13.10
N HIS A 91 -6.51 -2.01 -13.91
CA HIS A 91 -7.87 -1.62 -13.51
C HIS A 91 -8.83 -2.80 -13.45
N ALA A 92 -8.57 -3.87 -14.20
CA ALA A 92 -9.37 -5.09 -14.15
C ALA A 92 -9.41 -5.72 -12.75
N CYS A 93 -8.36 -5.50 -11.94
CA CYS A 93 -8.23 -6.06 -10.59
C CYS A 93 -8.70 -5.13 -9.47
N ALA A 94 -9.25 -3.95 -9.80
CA ALA A 94 -9.70 -2.97 -8.80
C ALA A 94 -10.74 -3.54 -7.82
N GLY A 95 -11.62 -4.43 -8.30
CA GLY A 95 -12.61 -5.12 -7.45
C GLY A 95 -11.95 -5.99 -6.38
N ASN A 96 -11.02 -6.86 -6.78
CA ASN A 96 -10.29 -7.76 -5.87
C ASN A 96 -9.42 -6.98 -4.89
N LEU A 97 -8.78 -5.90 -5.34
CA LEU A 97 -8.00 -5.00 -4.50
C LEU A 97 -8.89 -4.29 -3.46
N SER A 98 -10.09 -3.84 -3.84
CA SER A 98 -11.06 -3.25 -2.91
C SER A 98 -11.58 -4.27 -1.90
N GLU A 99 -11.84 -5.51 -2.32
CA GLU A 99 -12.27 -6.58 -1.42
C GLU A 99 -11.20 -6.92 -0.38
N PHE A 100 -9.93 -6.96 -0.78
CA PHE A 100 -8.82 -7.11 0.15
C PHE A 100 -8.72 -5.93 1.14
N ALA A 101 -8.82 -4.69 0.64
CA ALA A 101 -8.80 -3.49 1.48
C ALA A 101 -9.94 -3.45 2.51
N LYS A 102 -11.12 -3.99 2.19
CA LYS A 102 -12.28 -4.09 3.10
C LYS A 102 -12.17 -5.18 4.15
N CYS A 103 -11.31 -6.18 3.92
CA CYS A 103 -11.09 -7.26 4.88
C CYS A 103 -10.23 -6.79 6.07
N ILE A 104 -9.35 -5.82 5.82
CA ILE A 104 -8.52 -5.15 6.82
C ILE A 104 -9.40 -4.25 7.70
#